data_AF-A0A8S3GY24-F1
#
_entry.id   AF-A0A8S3GY24-F1
#
_cell.length_a   1.000
_cell.length_b   1.000
_cell.length_c   1.000
_cell.angle_alpha   90.00
_cell.angle_beta   90.00
_cell.angle_gamma   90.00
#
_symmetry.space_group_name_H-M   'P 1'
#
loop_
_entity.id
_entity.type
_entity.pdbx_description
1 polymer ?
#
loop_
_entity_poly.entity_id
_entity_poly.type
_entity_poly.pdbx_seq_one_letter_code
_entity_poly.pdbx_strand_id
1 'polypeptide(L)'
;MLSDAPGHDIYCLVGPIIDANKLPEILCAIQVCYEGELSKDVVARQLIHGQRGSGDLIPWTIAQTYQDYTFGKMSGVRIVRLATHPDYQRMGYGTKALQLLEKYFQGNIVNIDEFNNSESPSSPTADQIEVIDDDDLPLLNETLHPRQGLPPLLQKLNERRLRHSIDYLGVSYGLSADLLKFWKKNQFLPIYLRQTASDLTGEYSCIMLKAIHAASEAPWLFSYYQDFRRRLLSLLGFQFRTFTPGMVLNLIQQAVYPETKE
;
A
#
# COMPACT_ATOMS: atom_id res chain seq x y z
N MET A 1 4.65 10.71 11.86
CA MET A 1 3.76 9.75 11.15
C MET A 1 4.52 8.65 10.44
N LEU A 2 5.36 8.95 9.43
CA LEU A 2 6.04 7.90 8.66
C LEU A 2 7.08 7.12 9.48
N SER A 3 7.76 7.80 10.41
CA SER A 3 8.69 7.22 11.39
C SER A 3 8.03 6.77 12.70
N ASP A 4 6.71 6.96 12.82
CA ASP A 4 5.99 6.89 14.10
C ASP A 4 5.27 5.56 14.28
N ALA A 5 4.72 5.00 13.18
CA ALA A 5 4.10 3.69 13.18
C ALA A 5 5.02 2.65 12.50
N PRO A 6 5.34 1.52 13.17
CA PRO A 6 6.27 0.51 12.67
C PRO A 6 5.71 -0.32 11.49
N GLY A 7 4.41 -0.18 11.20
CA GLY A 7 3.74 -0.85 10.09
C GLY A 7 3.89 -0.17 8.73
N HIS A 8 4.62 0.94 8.64
CA HIS A 8 4.84 1.64 7.37
C HIS A 8 6.09 1.14 6.64
N ASP A 9 5.93 0.94 5.34
CA ASP A 9 7.03 0.65 4.41
C ASP A 9 6.96 1.58 3.19
N ILE A 10 8.12 1.81 2.58
CA ILE A 10 8.24 2.57 1.34
C ILE A 10 8.86 1.68 0.27
N TYR A 11 8.25 1.66 -0.91
CA TYR A 11 8.75 1.03 -2.11
C TYR A 11 8.99 2.08 -3.18
N CYS A 12 10.11 1.98 -3.88
CA CYS A 12 10.47 2.92 -4.94
C CYS A 12 10.71 2.18 -6.25
N LEU A 13 10.11 2.69 -7.33
CA LEU A 13 10.45 2.33 -8.69
C LEU A 13 11.59 3.23 -9.14
N VAL A 14 12.76 2.65 -9.33
CA VAL A 14 13.97 3.34 -9.77
C VAL A 14 14.22 3.11 -11.27
N GLY A 15 14.87 4.07 -11.91
CA GLY A 15 15.43 3.88 -13.25
C GLY A 15 16.55 2.81 -13.26
N PRO A 16 17.01 2.39 -14.45
CA PRO A 16 18.15 1.47 -14.55
C PRO A 16 19.39 2.09 -13.89
N ILE A 17 20.05 1.31 -13.03
CA ILE A 17 21.26 1.74 -12.31
C ILE A 17 22.44 1.57 -13.26
N ILE A 18 22.95 2.69 -13.80
CA ILE A 18 24.08 2.72 -14.74
C ILE A 18 25.40 2.84 -13.96
N ASP A 19 25.43 3.69 -12.94
CA ASP A 19 26.61 3.94 -12.10
C ASP A 19 26.29 3.65 -10.62
N ALA A 20 27.06 2.77 -9.98
CA ALA A 20 26.86 2.42 -8.57
C ALA A 20 27.12 3.58 -7.59
N ASN A 21 27.90 4.58 -8.01
CA ASN A 21 28.25 5.75 -7.19
C ASN A 21 27.27 6.92 -7.30
N LYS A 22 26.26 6.84 -8.19
CA LYS A 22 25.25 7.88 -8.36
C LYS A 22 23.91 7.41 -7.79
N LEU A 23 23.23 8.29 -7.06
CA LEU A 23 21.88 8.00 -6.58
C LEU A 23 20.94 7.79 -7.77
N PRO A 24 20.18 6.68 -7.79
CA PRO A 24 19.27 6.40 -8.90
C PRO A 24 18.10 7.40 -8.88
N GLU A 25 17.59 7.73 -10.06
CA GLU A 25 16.40 8.56 -10.20
C GLU A 25 15.15 7.77 -9.79
N ILE A 26 14.35 8.35 -8.90
CA ILE A 26 13.11 7.75 -8.39
C ILE A 26 11.96 8.18 -9.31
N LEU A 27 11.40 7.23 -10.05
CA LEU A 27 10.31 7.47 -10.99
C LEU A 27 8.94 7.45 -10.30
N CYS A 28 8.77 6.55 -9.33
CA CYS A 28 7.54 6.41 -8.55
C CYS A 28 7.88 5.92 -7.14
N ALA A 29 7.20 6.45 -6.13
CA ALA A 29 7.27 5.97 -4.75
C ALA A 29 5.88 5.53 -4.28
N ILE A 30 5.82 4.43 -3.54
CA ILE A 30 4.62 3.86 -2.93
C ILE A 30 4.88 3.73 -1.44
N GLN A 31 4.08 4.43 -0.64
CA GLN A 31 4.02 4.24 0.80
C GLN A 31 2.89 3.27 1.12
N VAL A 32 3.22 2.21 1.84
CA VAL A 32 2.24 1.23 2.32
C VAL A 32 2.17 1.22 3.84
N CYS A 33 1.11 0.62 4.35
CA CYS A 33 0.89 0.33 5.77
C CYS A 33 0.31 -1.07 5.88
N TYR A 34 0.89 -1.94 6.69
CA TYR A 34 0.23 -3.20 7.05
C TYR A 34 -0.94 -2.92 7.99
N GLU A 35 -2.06 -3.57 7.74
CA GLU A 35 -3.28 -3.51 8.55
C GLU A 35 -3.84 -4.92 8.73
N GLY A 36 -4.49 -5.19 9.86
CA GLY A 36 -5.12 -6.49 10.13
C GLY A 36 -4.37 -7.36 11.14
N GLU A 37 -4.54 -8.68 11.04
CA GLU A 37 -4.08 -9.66 12.05
C GLU A 37 -4.51 -9.30 13.49
N LEU A 38 -5.73 -8.77 13.61
CA LEU A 38 -6.23 -8.29 14.89
C LEU A 38 -6.49 -9.46 15.84
N SER A 39 -5.92 -9.37 17.05
CA SER A 39 -6.19 -10.34 18.10
C SER A 39 -7.67 -10.28 18.52
N LYS A 40 -8.20 -11.42 18.97
CA LYS A 40 -9.62 -11.53 19.39
C LYS A 40 -10.00 -10.48 20.45
N ASP A 41 -9.06 -10.17 21.34
CA ASP A 41 -9.25 -9.18 22.41
C ASP A 41 -9.36 -7.77 21.87
N VAL A 42 -8.57 -7.42 20.84
CA VAL A 42 -8.65 -6.11 20.18
C VAL A 42 -9.99 -5.98 19.46
N VAL A 43 -10.43 -7.01 18.74
CA VAL A 43 -11.75 -7.02 18.09
C VAL A 43 -12.88 -6.88 19.12
N ALA A 44 -12.80 -7.56 20.26
CA ALA A 44 -13.79 -7.45 21.33
C ALA A 44 -13.84 -6.05 21.96
N ARG A 45 -12.68 -5.41 22.19
CA ARG A 45 -12.61 -4.03 22.69
C ARG A 45 -13.17 -3.03 21.68
N GLN A 46 -12.89 -3.21 20.40
CA GLN A 46 -13.45 -2.39 19.33
C GLN A 46 -14.98 -2.45 19.31
N LEU A 47 -15.56 -3.63 19.52
CA LEU A 47 -17.01 -3.82 19.59
C LEU A 47 -17.65 -3.06 20.78
N ILE A 48 -17.04 -3.16 21.96
CA ILE A 48 -17.65 -2.64 23.19
C ILE A 48 -17.43 -1.12 23.34
N HIS A 49 -16.24 -0.61 23.00
CA HIS A 49 -15.87 0.77 23.32
C HIS A 49 -15.88 1.71 22.10
N GLY A 50 -16.07 1.20 20.88
CA GLY A 50 -16.00 2.02 19.67
C GLY A 50 -14.65 2.72 19.47
N GLN A 51 -13.61 2.29 20.20
CA GLN A 51 -12.27 2.86 20.11
C GLN A 51 -11.64 2.44 18.78
N ARG A 52 -11.16 3.42 18.03
CA ARG A 52 -10.40 3.20 16.80
C ARG A 52 -9.02 2.64 17.18
N GLY A 53 -8.70 1.45 16.69
CA GLY A 53 -7.32 0.95 16.73
C GLY A 53 -6.43 1.93 15.96
N SER A 54 -5.30 2.30 16.57
CA SER A 54 -4.33 3.20 15.94
C SER A 54 -3.62 2.48 14.80
N GLY A 55 -4.09 2.66 13.57
CA GLY A 55 -3.43 2.16 12.36
C GLY A 55 -4.37 1.54 11.34
N ASP A 56 -5.39 0.79 11.81
CA ASP A 56 -6.26 -0.06 10.99
C ASP A 56 -7.51 0.67 10.49
N LEU A 57 -7.38 1.42 9.40
CA LEU A 57 -8.54 2.12 8.83
C LEU A 57 -9.48 1.17 8.09
N ILE A 58 -8.94 0.27 7.26
CA ILE A 58 -9.75 -0.57 6.38
C ILE A 58 -10.48 -1.65 7.18
N PRO A 59 -9.82 -2.44 8.06
CA PRO A 59 -10.50 -3.40 8.92
C PRO A 59 -11.61 -2.78 9.74
N TRP A 60 -11.35 -1.60 10.33
CA TRP A 60 -12.34 -0.89 11.14
C TRP A 60 -13.54 -0.42 10.32
N THR A 61 -13.29 0.18 9.15
CA THR A 61 -14.37 0.69 8.30
C THR A 61 -15.26 -0.44 7.78
N ILE A 62 -14.67 -1.59 7.43
CA ILE A 62 -15.41 -2.76 6.95
C ILE A 62 -16.19 -3.40 8.08
N ALA A 63 -15.57 -3.61 9.25
CA ALA A 63 -16.25 -4.14 10.43
C ALA A 63 -17.45 -3.26 10.83
N GLN A 64 -17.33 -1.94 10.76
CA GLN A 64 -18.46 -1.05 11.07
C GLN A 64 -19.54 -1.05 9.97
N THR A 65 -19.14 -1.04 8.70
CA THR A 65 -20.07 -0.89 7.57
C THR A 65 -20.82 -2.18 7.26
N TYR A 66 -20.13 -3.32 7.32
CA TYR A 66 -20.66 -4.63 6.95
C TYR A 66 -20.96 -5.50 8.17
N GLN A 67 -20.62 -5.05 9.38
CA GLN A 67 -20.72 -5.85 10.61
C GLN A 67 -19.94 -7.16 10.54
N ASP A 68 -18.92 -7.20 9.69
CA ASP A 68 -18.07 -8.36 9.49
C ASP A 68 -16.72 -8.19 10.21
N TYR A 69 -16.63 -8.83 11.38
CA TYR A 69 -15.42 -8.84 12.20
C TYR A 69 -14.42 -9.90 11.76
N THR A 70 -14.79 -10.82 10.88
CA THR A 70 -13.86 -11.84 10.36
C THR A 70 -12.81 -11.19 9.47
N PHE A 71 -13.18 -10.09 8.79
CA PHE A 71 -12.26 -9.30 7.97
C PHE A 71 -11.06 -8.78 8.75
N GLY A 72 -11.23 -8.40 10.03
CA GLY A 72 -10.13 -7.91 10.87
C GLY A 72 -9.06 -8.96 11.19
N LYS A 73 -9.35 -10.24 11.01
CA LYS A 73 -8.36 -11.33 11.17
C LYS A 73 -7.48 -11.50 9.94
N MET A 74 -7.96 -11.07 8.76
CA MET A 74 -7.17 -11.14 7.53
C MET A 74 -6.01 -10.14 7.60
N SER A 75 -4.92 -10.49 6.93
CA SER A 75 -3.73 -9.65 6.83
C SER A 75 -3.81 -8.84 5.54
N GLY A 76 -3.65 -7.53 5.63
CA GLY A 76 -3.83 -6.62 4.52
C GLY A 76 -2.75 -5.57 4.42
N VAL A 77 -2.61 -5.01 3.22
CA VAL A 77 -1.73 -3.86 2.99
C VAL A 77 -2.55 -2.70 2.44
N ARG A 78 -2.57 -1.59 3.17
CA ARG A 78 -3.11 -0.32 2.70
C ARG A 78 -2.02 0.47 2.00
N ILE A 79 -2.23 0.78 0.73
CA ILE A 79 -1.47 1.79 0.01
C ILE A 79 -1.93 3.17 0.50
N VAL A 80 -1.05 3.85 1.25
CA VAL A 80 -1.32 5.14 1.86
C VAL A 80 -1.11 6.26 0.85
N ARG A 81 0.00 6.19 0.10
CA ARG A 81 0.33 7.16 -0.95
C ARG A 81 1.01 6.47 -2.11
N LEU A 82 0.65 6.88 -3.32
CA LEU A 82 1.35 6.56 -4.56
C LEU A 82 1.70 7.89 -5.23
N ALA A 83 2.99 8.14 -5.41
CA ALA A 83 3.50 9.36 -5.99
C ALA A 83 4.32 9.03 -7.23
N THR A 84 3.88 9.54 -8.38
CA THR A 84 4.67 9.52 -9.62
C THR A 84 5.24 10.92 -9.85
N HIS A 85 6.46 11.00 -10.37
CA HIS A 85 7.05 12.28 -10.73
C HIS A 85 6.11 13.05 -11.69
N PRO A 86 5.88 14.36 -11.48
CA PRO A 86 4.93 15.14 -12.29
C PRO A 86 5.20 15.06 -13.80
N ASP A 87 6.47 15.08 -14.20
CA ASP A 87 6.86 15.04 -15.62
C ASP A 87 6.62 13.67 -16.27
N TYR A 88 6.55 12.60 -15.47
CA TYR A 88 6.35 11.22 -15.94
C TYR A 88 4.91 10.71 -15.70
N GLN A 89 3.98 11.61 -15.36
CA GLN A 89 2.57 11.26 -15.24
C GLN A 89 2.02 10.77 -16.57
N ARG A 90 1.04 9.86 -16.51
CA ARG A 90 0.38 9.22 -17.68
C ARG A 90 1.27 8.31 -18.54
N MET A 91 2.56 8.15 -18.25
CA MET A 91 3.44 7.17 -18.90
C MET A 91 3.28 5.74 -18.35
N GLY A 92 2.48 5.55 -17.30
CA GLY A 92 2.14 4.23 -16.77
C GLY A 92 3.07 3.71 -15.66
N TYR A 93 4.03 4.50 -15.19
CA TYR A 93 4.93 4.11 -14.09
C TYR A 93 4.19 3.73 -12.80
N GLY A 94 3.11 4.45 -12.46
CA GLY A 94 2.28 4.12 -11.30
C GLY A 94 1.60 2.75 -11.42
N THR A 95 1.06 2.42 -12.60
CA THR A 95 0.49 1.09 -12.88
C THR A 95 1.57 0.02 -12.83
N LYS A 96 2.75 0.27 -13.40
CA LYS A 96 3.87 -0.68 -13.38
C LYS A 96 4.37 -0.96 -11.96
N ALA A 97 4.53 0.09 -11.15
CA ALA A 97 4.94 -0.03 -9.75
C ALA A 97 3.94 -0.87 -8.95
N LEU A 98 2.63 -0.65 -9.16
CA LEU A 98 1.57 -1.42 -8.51
C LEU A 98 1.56 -2.89 -8.94
N GLN A 99 1.76 -3.18 -10.22
CA GLN A 99 1.87 -4.56 -10.73
C GLN A 99 3.07 -5.31 -10.14
N LEU A 100 4.22 -4.63 -9.99
CA LEU A 100 5.40 -5.22 -9.36
C LEU A 100 5.17 -5.46 -7.86
N LEU A 101 4.52 -4.52 -7.19
CA LEU A 101 4.13 -4.67 -5.78
C LEU A 101 3.15 -5.84 -5.58
N GLU A 102 2.17 -6.00 -6.47
CA GLU A 102 1.25 -7.14 -6.45
C GLU A 102 2.01 -8.47 -6.64
N LYS A 103 2.91 -8.54 -7.62
CA LYS A 103 3.75 -9.74 -7.83
C LYS A 103 4.64 -10.05 -6.62
N TYR A 104 5.16 -9.03 -5.95
CA TYR A 104 5.93 -9.18 -4.72
C TYR A 104 5.09 -9.84 -3.63
N PHE A 105 3.89 -9.34 -3.37
CA PHE A 105 3.01 -9.90 -2.33
C PHE A 105 2.43 -11.27 -2.69
N GLN A 106 2.32 -11.60 -3.98
CA GLN A 106 1.97 -12.96 -4.44
C GLN A 106 3.11 -13.97 -4.22
N GLY A 107 4.32 -13.54 -3.86
CA GLY A 107 5.49 -14.42 -3.76
C GLY A 107 6.09 -14.83 -5.12
N ASN A 108 5.66 -14.19 -6.21
CA ASN A 108 6.09 -14.52 -7.58
C ASN A 108 7.45 -13.91 -7.96
N ILE A 109 8.07 -13.14 -7.06
CA ILE A 109 9.43 -12.63 -7.24
C ILE A 109 10.38 -13.69 -6.68
N VAL A 110 10.64 -14.72 -7.49
CA VAL A 110 11.59 -15.78 -7.18
C VAL A 110 12.99 -15.17 -7.18
N ASN A 111 13.70 -15.37 -6.07
CA ASN A 111 15.11 -15.06 -5.95
C ASN A 111 15.90 -16.08 -6.78
N ILE A 112 16.31 -15.71 -8.00
CA ILE A 112 17.15 -16.60 -8.84
C ILE A 112 18.55 -16.79 -8.20
N ASP A 113 18.95 -15.89 -7.30
CA ASP A 113 20.27 -15.91 -6.66
C ASP A 113 20.32 -16.75 -5.36
N GLU A 114 19.19 -17.24 -4.81
CA GLU A 114 19.20 -18.06 -3.59
C GLU A 114 19.76 -19.48 -3.80
N PHE A 115 19.88 -19.96 -5.04
CA PHE A 115 20.49 -21.27 -5.33
C PHE A 115 22.02 -21.25 -5.38
N ASN A 116 22.67 -20.07 -5.36
CA ASN A 116 24.12 -19.97 -5.53
C ASN A 116 24.90 -19.49 -4.30
N ASN A 117 24.26 -18.98 -3.25
CA ASN A 117 24.96 -18.52 -2.04
C ASN A 117 24.47 -19.22 -0.78
N SER A 118 24.91 -20.46 -0.59
CA SER A 118 25.02 -21.10 0.71
C SER A 118 26.25 -20.58 1.46
N GLU A 119 26.33 -19.27 1.71
CA GLU A 119 27.30 -18.71 2.66
C GLU A 119 26.59 -17.65 3.51
N SER A 120 26.34 -18.02 4.75
CA SER A 120 25.88 -17.15 5.82
C SER A 120 26.89 -16.01 6.02
N PRO A 121 26.51 -14.72 5.97
CA PRO A 121 27.39 -13.66 6.44
C PRO A 121 27.38 -13.70 7.97
N SER A 122 28.50 -14.09 8.55
CA SER A 122 28.80 -13.93 9.97
C SER A 122 28.67 -12.45 10.37
N SER A 123 27.98 -12.22 11.49
CA SER A 123 27.90 -10.92 12.17
C SER A 123 29.30 -10.35 12.45
N PRO A 124 29.62 -9.09 12.10
CA PRO A 124 30.83 -8.46 12.62
C PRO A 124 30.60 -7.94 14.04
N THR A 125 31.50 -8.36 14.91
CA THR A 125 31.68 -8.00 16.32
C THR A 125 31.93 -6.50 16.52
N ALA A 126 31.61 -6.05 17.73
CA ALA A 126 31.59 -4.68 18.23
C ALA A 126 32.93 -3.91 18.15
N ASP A 127 32.77 -2.59 17.94
CA ASP A 127 33.55 -1.44 18.44
C ASP A 127 35.07 -1.56 18.59
N GLN A 128 35.80 -0.97 17.64
CA GLN A 128 37.13 -0.38 17.89
C GLN A 128 37.12 1.06 17.34
N ILE A 129 37.22 2.03 18.25
CA ILE A 129 37.43 3.45 17.91
C ILE A 129 38.94 3.65 17.79
N GLU A 130 39.43 3.92 16.58
CA GLU A 130 40.80 4.42 16.37
C GLU A 130 40.84 5.93 16.68
N VAL A 131 41.68 6.33 17.63
CA VAL A 131 42.00 7.72 17.91
C VAL A 131 43.07 8.15 16.91
N ILE A 132 42.79 9.17 16.10
CA ILE A 132 43.75 9.77 15.16
C ILE A 132 44.29 11.04 15.83
N ASP A 133 45.62 11.19 15.91
CA ASP A 133 46.31 12.38 16.44
C ASP A 133 46.13 13.60 15.51
N ASP A 134 45.97 14.78 16.12
CA ASP A 134 45.53 16.05 15.52
C ASP A 134 46.55 16.73 14.56
N ASP A 135 47.75 16.16 14.34
CA ASP A 135 48.87 16.89 13.73
C ASP A 135 49.03 16.76 12.19
N ASP A 136 48.18 15.99 11.48
CA ASP A 136 48.33 15.75 10.02
C ASP A 136 47.03 15.92 9.18
N LEU A 137 46.32 17.05 9.30
CA LEU A 137 45.17 17.38 8.44
C LEU A 137 45.43 18.59 7.52
N PRO A 138 45.76 18.38 6.22
CA PRO A 138 45.61 19.44 5.22
C PRO A 138 44.11 19.73 5.03
N LEU A 139 43.67 20.91 5.46
CA LEU A 139 42.33 21.43 5.22
C LEU A 139 41.98 21.43 3.71
N LEU A 140 40.78 20.94 3.41
CA LEU A 140 40.04 21.00 2.12
C LEU A 140 40.19 19.84 1.14
N ASN A 141 39.95 18.60 1.59
CA ASN A 141 39.26 17.59 0.78
C ASN A 141 38.59 16.58 1.73
N GLU A 142 37.33 16.84 2.11
CA GLU A 142 36.53 15.88 2.86
C GLU A 142 36.16 14.72 1.92
N THR A 143 37.00 13.68 1.89
CA THR A 143 36.66 12.41 1.28
C THR A 143 35.67 11.71 2.22
N LEU A 144 34.37 11.83 1.90
CA LEU A 144 33.30 11.15 2.60
C LEU A 144 33.49 9.63 2.49
N HIS A 145 34.19 9.04 3.45
CA HIS A 145 34.23 7.59 3.60
C HIS A 145 32.87 7.13 4.15
N PRO A 146 32.25 6.07 3.60
CA PRO A 146 31.00 5.54 4.13
C PRO A 146 31.20 5.18 5.61
N ARG A 147 30.33 5.70 6.49
CA ARG A 147 30.39 5.36 7.92
C ARG A 147 30.27 3.84 8.08
N GLN A 148 31.23 3.22 8.76
CA GLN A 148 31.27 1.79 8.97
C GLN A 148 30.02 1.35 9.78
N GLY A 149 29.32 0.33 9.31
CA GLY A 149 28.18 -0.28 10.03
C GLY A 149 26.77 0.26 9.73
N LEU A 150 26.58 1.19 8.79
CA LEU A 150 25.23 1.60 8.38
C LEU A 150 24.61 0.58 7.39
N PRO A 151 23.35 0.17 7.59
CA PRO A 151 22.65 -0.64 6.58
C PRO A 151 22.51 0.15 5.28
N PRO A 152 22.45 -0.52 4.12
CA PRO A 152 22.32 0.15 2.84
C PRO A 152 21.01 0.94 2.78
N LEU A 153 21.06 2.13 2.15
CA LEU A 153 19.88 2.99 1.98
C LEU A 153 18.77 2.31 1.17
N LEU A 154 19.16 1.52 0.15
CA LEU A 154 18.26 0.78 -0.70
C LEU A 154 18.57 -0.71 -0.57
N GLN A 155 17.53 -1.49 -0.32
CA GLN A 155 17.57 -2.94 -0.37
C GLN A 155 16.83 -3.43 -1.61
N LYS A 156 17.36 -4.45 -2.28
CA LYS A 156 16.65 -5.06 -3.40
C LYS A 156 15.38 -5.74 -2.92
N LEU A 157 14.31 -5.64 -3.71
CA LEU A 157 13.02 -6.23 -3.38
C LEU A 157 13.09 -7.76 -3.23
N ASN A 158 13.98 -8.41 -3.98
CA ASN A 158 14.17 -9.86 -3.96
C ASN A 158 14.80 -10.38 -2.65
N GLU A 159 15.66 -9.57 -2.02
CA GLU A 159 16.36 -9.96 -0.79
C GLU A 159 15.46 -9.84 0.44
N ARG A 160 14.33 -9.12 0.32
CA ARG A 160 13.41 -8.88 1.42
C ARG A 160 12.35 -9.98 1.48
N ARG A 161 12.44 -10.82 2.51
CA ARG A 161 11.38 -11.78 2.84
C ARG A 161 10.08 -11.07 3.24
N LEU A 162 8.97 -11.60 2.74
CA LEU A 162 7.63 -11.19 3.17
C LEU A 162 7.50 -11.45 4.68
N ARG A 163 7.02 -10.45 5.43
CA ARG A 163 6.82 -10.60 6.87
C ARG A 163 5.72 -11.62 7.17
N HIS A 164 4.61 -11.53 6.43
CA HIS A 164 3.44 -12.40 6.54
C HIS A 164 2.76 -12.53 5.17
N SER A 165 1.92 -13.56 5.00
CA SER A 165 1.05 -13.69 3.82
C SER A 165 0.01 -12.58 3.83
N ILE A 166 -0.18 -11.89 2.70
CA ILE A 166 -1.15 -10.80 2.59
C ILE A 166 -2.34 -11.28 1.76
N ASP A 167 -3.55 -11.08 2.29
CA ASP A 167 -4.80 -11.51 1.66
C ASP A 167 -5.33 -10.45 0.68
N TYR A 168 -5.20 -9.16 1.04
CA TYR A 168 -5.75 -8.06 0.26
C TYR A 168 -4.85 -6.82 0.20
N LEU A 169 -4.98 -6.08 -0.90
CA LEU A 169 -4.49 -4.72 -1.06
C LEU A 169 -5.66 -3.74 -0.96
N GLY A 170 -5.46 -2.65 -0.23
CA GLY A 170 -6.47 -1.61 -0.07
C GLY A 170 -5.92 -0.21 -0.34
N VAL A 171 -6.80 0.70 -0.74
CA VAL A 171 -6.50 2.13 -0.91
C VAL A 171 -7.59 2.95 -0.23
N SER A 172 -7.22 4.08 0.34
CA SER A 172 -8.17 5.11 0.80
C SER A 172 -7.75 6.46 0.23
N TYR A 173 -8.63 7.10 -0.52
CA TYR A 173 -8.33 8.36 -1.20
C TYR A 173 -9.58 9.25 -1.35
N GLY A 174 -9.38 10.54 -1.60
CA GLY A 174 -10.45 11.48 -1.95
C GLY A 174 -10.94 11.20 -3.37
N LEU A 175 -12.24 10.95 -3.51
CA LEU A 175 -12.81 10.43 -4.76
C LEU A 175 -12.77 11.48 -5.87
N SER A 176 -11.89 11.26 -6.85
CA SER A 176 -11.80 12.02 -8.09
C SER A 176 -11.93 11.11 -9.32
N ALA A 177 -12.38 11.66 -10.45
CA ALA A 177 -12.61 10.87 -11.67
C ALA A 177 -11.33 10.22 -12.22
N ASP A 178 -10.18 10.91 -12.10
CA ASP A 178 -8.90 10.42 -12.61
C ASP A 178 -8.34 9.28 -11.75
N LEU A 179 -8.40 9.42 -10.41
CA LEU A 179 -7.99 8.37 -9.49
C LEU A 179 -8.92 7.16 -9.59
N LEU A 180 -10.23 7.38 -9.70
CA LEU A 180 -11.18 6.27 -9.88
C LEU A 180 -10.87 5.46 -11.15
N LYS A 181 -10.60 6.13 -12.28
CA LYS A 181 -10.19 5.46 -13.51
C LYS A 181 -8.87 4.70 -13.34
N PHE A 182 -7.89 5.30 -12.67
CA PHE A 182 -6.60 4.66 -12.39
C PHE A 182 -6.76 3.37 -11.58
N TRP A 183 -7.43 3.43 -10.42
CA TRP A 183 -7.61 2.28 -9.54
C TRP A 183 -8.47 1.18 -10.19
N LYS A 184 -9.52 1.58 -10.91
CA LYS A 184 -10.35 0.65 -11.70
C LYS A 184 -9.54 -0.06 -12.79
N LYS A 185 -8.67 0.65 -13.52
CA LYS A 185 -7.77 0.05 -14.51
C LYS A 185 -6.82 -0.98 -13.88
N ASN A 186 -6.44 -0.77 -12.62
CA ASN A 186 -5.61 -1.69 -11.86
C ASN A 186 -6.40 -2.79 -11.12
N GLN A 187 -7.69 -2.98 -11.44
CA GLN A 187 -8.59 -4.01 -10.91
C GLN A 187 -8.94 -3.86 -9.42
N PHE A 188 -8.95 -2.63 -8.90
CA PHE A 188 -9.49 -2.36 -7.57
C PHE A 188 -11.01 -2.20 -7.63
N LEU A 189 -11.69 -2.75 -6.63
CA LEU A 189 -13.14 -2.67 -6.45
C LEU A 189 -13.50 -1.67 -5.35
N PRO A 190 -14.44 -0.74 -5.60
CA PRO A 190 -14.92 0.16 -4.58
C PRO A 190 -15.80 -0.59 -3.59
N ILE A 191 -15.53 -0.42 -2.30
CA ILE A 191 -16.27 -1.10 -1.23
C ILE A 191 -16.94 -0.10 -0.32
N TYR A 192 -16.31 1.05 -0.09
CA TYR A 192 -16.86 2.05 0.80
C TYR A 192 -16.73 3.44 0.22
N LEU A 193 -17.76 4.23 0.43
CA LEU A 193 -17.78 5.65 0.15
C LEU A 193 -18.39 6.37 1.35
N ARG A 194 -17.62 7.28 1.94
CA ARG A 194 -18.09 8.11 3.04
C ARG A 194 -19.18 9.06 2.54
N GLN A 195 -20.24 9.26 3.33
CA GLN A 195 -21.34 10.18 2.96
C GLN A 195 -21.03 11.65 3.26
N THR A 196 -20.12 11.93 4.18
CA THR A 196 -19.66 13.28 4.50
C THR A 196 -18.41 13.59 3.70
N ALA A 197 -18.46 14.66 2.90
CA ALA A 197 -17.28 15.20 2.25
C ALA A 197 -16.27 15.70 3.29
N SER A 198 -14.99 15.71 2.93
CA SER A 198 -13.97 16.36 3.74
C SER A 198 -14.12 17.87 3.68
N ASP A 199 -14.05 18.55 4.83
CA ASP A 199 -14.15 20.02 4.88
C ASP A 199 -12.97 20.72 4.18
N LEU A 200 -11.82 20.04 4.05
CA LEU A 200 -10.60 20.59 3.44
C LEU A 200 -10.64 20.55 1.90
N THR A 201 -11.10 19.44 1.32
CA THR A 201 -11.04 19.22 -0.14
C THR A 201 -12.41 19.22 -0.81
N GLY A 202 -13.50 19.09 -0.05
CA GLY A 202 -14.83 18.83 -0.58
C GLY A 202 -15.01 17.44 -1.20
N GLU A 203 -13.99 16.58 -1.14
CA GLU A 203 -14.03 15.25 -1.73
C GLU A 203 -14.55 14.22 -0.73
N TYR A 204 -15.19 13.18 -1.26
CA TYR A 204 -15.69 12.05 -0.47
C TYR A 204 -14.61 10.99 -0.36
N SER A 205 -14.31 10.52 0.85
CA SER A 205 -13.32 9.44 1.04
C SER A 205 -13.86 8.12 0.50
N CYS A 206 -13.14 7.52 -0.45
CA CYS A 206 -13.46 6.21 -1.01
C CYS A 206 -12.40 5.19 -0.58
N ILE A 207 -12.85 3.97 -0.24
CA ILE A 207 -12.00 2.81 -0.02
C ILE A 207 -12.26 1.81 -1.14
N MET A 208 -11.17 1.37 -1.78
CA MET A 208 -11.20 0.31 -2.76
C MET A 208 -10.26 -0.82 -2.35
N LEU A 209 -10.63 -2.07 -2.59
CA LEU A 209 -9.77 -3.22 -2.33
C LEU A 209 -9.54 -4.05 -3.58
N LYS A 210 -8.49 -4.86 -3.52
CA LYS A 210 -8.13 -5.89 -4.48
C LYS A 210 -7.64 -7.12 -3.70
N ALA A 211 -8.16 -8.30 -4.02
CA ALA A 211 -7.60 -9.55 -3.50
C ALA A 211 -6.25 -9.83 -4.19
N ILE A 212 -5.27 -10.32 -3.44
CA ILE A 212 -3.93 -10.64 -3.98
C ILE A 212 -3.94 -11.99 -4.70
N HIS A 213 -4.68 -12.93 -4.12
CA HIS A 213 -4.92 -14.24 -4.70
C HIS A 213 -6.09 -14.22 -5.68
N ALA A 214 -6.27 -15.32 -6.43
CA ALA A 214 -7.20 -15.37 -7.55
C ALA A 214 -8.63 -14.99 -7.14
N ALA A 215 -9.36 -14.33 -8.04
CA ALA A 215 -10.74 -13.87 -7.80
C ALA A 215 -11.71 -14.99 -7.36
N SER A 216 -11.42 -16.25 -7.72
CA SER A 216 -12.17 -17.43 -7.28
C SER A 216 -12.03 -17.73 -5.78
N GLU A 217 -10.95 -17.25 -5.15
CA GLU A 217 -10.63 -17.50 -3.74
C GLU A 217 -11.16 -16.41 -2.81
N ALA A 218 -11.68 -15.30 -3.36
CA ALA A 218 -12.17 -14.16 -2.59
C ALA A 218 -13.65 -13.81 -2.88
N PRO A 219 -14.62 -14.73 -2.65
CA PRO A 219 -16.04 -14.44 -2.85
C PRO A 219 -16.55 -13.30 -1.95
N TRP A 220 -15.94 -13.13 -0.78
CA TRP A 220 -16.24 -12.05 0.17
C TRP A 220 -16.12 -10.66 -0.46
N LEU A 221 -15.15 -10.46 -1.35
CA LEU A 221 -14.90 -9.18 -2.01
C LEU A 221 -16.07 -8.79 -2.91
N PHE A 222 -16.62 -9.79 -3.62
CA PHE A 222 -17.77 -9.58 -4.49
C PHE A 222 -19.05 -9.31 -3.69
N SER A 223 -19.28 -10.03 -2.58
CA SER A 223 -20.41 -9.75 -1.69
C SER A 223 -20.39 -8.31 -1.16
N TYR A 224 -19.22 -7.82 -0.72
CA TYR A 224 -19.09 -6.43 -0.29
C TYR A 224 -19.36 -5.42 -1.42
N TYR A 225 -18.92 -5.74 -2.64
CA TYR A 225 -19.17 -4.90 -3.80
C TYR A 225 -20.66 -4.84 -4.18
N GLN A 226 -21.38 -5.98 -4.14
CA GLN A 226 -22.82 -6.01 -4.39
C GLN A 226 -23.58 -5.13 -3.39
N ASP A 227 -23.24 -5.25 -2.11
CA ASP A 227 -23.82 -4.43 -1.05
C ASP A 227 -23.46 -2.94 -1.21
N PHE A 228 -22.21 -2.64 -1.58
CA PHE A 228 -21.80 -1.28 -1.92
C PHE A 228 -22.66 -0.69 -3.03
N ARG A 229 -22.91 -1.45 -4.11
CA ARG A 229 -23.76 -1.00 -5.21
C ARG A 229 -25.19 -0.71 -4.76
N ARG A 230 -25.80 -1.61 -3.98
CA ARG A 230 -27.16 -1.40 -3.45
C ARG A 230 -27.25 -0.13 -2.59
N ARG A 231 -26.27 0.06 -1.70
CA ARG A 231 -26.18 1.26 -0.83
C ARG A 231 -25.90 2.53 -1.63
N LEU A 232 -25.01 2.47 -2.62
CA LEU A 232 -24.71 3.62 -3.46
C LEU A 232 -25.98 4.07 -4.18
N LEU A 233 -26.69 3.14 -4.83
CA LEU A 233 -27.94 3.42 -5.55
C LEU A 233 -29.01 4.04 -4.65
N SER A 234 -29.17 3.55 -3.41
CA SER A 234 -30.13 4.15 -2.47
C SER A 234 -29.70 5.53 -1.99
N LEU A 235 -28.40 5.81 -1.91
CA LEU A 235 -27.84 7.08 -1.45
C LEU A 235 -27.71 8.15 -2.55
N LEU A 236 -27.87 7.78 -3.83
CA LEU A 236 -27.84 8.73 -4.97
C LEU A 236 -28.90 9.83 -4.85
N GLY A 237 -30.06 9.53 -4.26
CA GLY A 237 -31.12 10.51 -4.02
C GLY A 237 -30.83 11.49 -2.87
N PHE A 238 -29.78 11.26 -2.08
CA PHE A 238 -29.48 12.02 -0.87
C PHE A 238 -28.18 12.83 -1.04
N GLN A 239 -27.13 12.47 -0.29
CA GLN A 239 -25.86 13.21 -0.24
C GLN A 239 -25.06 13.12 -1.56
N PHE A 240 -25.31 12.10 -2.38
CA PHE A 240 -24.60 11.89 -3.64
C PHE A 240 -25.33 12.48 -4.86
N ARG A 241 -26.38 13.29 -4.65
CA ARG A 241 -27.13 13.97 -5.74
C ARG A 241 -26.27 14.89 -6.61
N THR A 242 -25.14 15.34 -6.07
CA THR A 242 -24.20 16.24 -6.75
C THR A 242 -23.24 15.49 -7.68
N PHE A 243 -23.24 14.15 -7.65
CA PHE A 243 -22.34 13.37 -8.48
C PHE A 243 -22.75 13.39 -9.94
N THR A 244 -21.74 13.50 -10.81
CA THR A 244 -21.97 13.40 -12.25
C THR A 244 -22.39 11.96 -12.61
N PRO A 245 -23.35 11.79 -13.54
CA PRO A 245 -23.80 10.45 -13.95
C PRO A 245 -22.64 9.56 -14.43
N GLY A 246 -21.65 10.13 -15.12
CA GLY A 246 -20.47 9.38 -15.58
C GLY A 246 -19.59 8.86 -14.44
N MET A 247 -19.52 9.57 -13.31
CA MET A 247 -18.78 9.13 -12.12
C MET A 247 -19.53 8.00 -11.39
N VAL A 248 -20.85 8.14 -11.24
CA VAL A 248 -21.72 7.09 -10.68
C VAL A 248 -21.65 5.82 -11.52
N LEU A 249 -21.76 5.95 -12.84
CA LEU A 249 -21.63 4.82 -13.75
C LEU A 249 -20.28 4.12 -13.62
N ASN A 250 -19.20 4.90 -13.44
CA ASN A 250 -17.87 4.34 -13.25
C ASN A 250 -17.70 3.57 -11.93
N LEU A 251 -18.39 3.99 -10.86
CA LEU A 251 -18.41 3.30 -9.57
C LEU A 251 -19.21 1.99 -9.62
N ILE A 252 -20.30 1.95 -10.41
CA ILE A 252 -21.22 0.81 -10.49
C ILE A 252 -20.81 -0.21 -11.56
N GLN A 253 -20.22 0.23 -12.66
CA GLN A 253 -19.77 -0.66 -13.73
C GLN A 253 -18.33 -1.11 -13.45
N GLN A 254 -18.13 -2.41 -13.24
CA GLN A 254 -16.80 -3.01 -13.10
C GLN A 254 -16.71 -4.18 -14.08
N ALA A 255 -15.69 -4.17 -14.95
CA ALA A 255 -15.54 -5.14 -16.03
C ALA A 255 -15.09 -6.52 -15.54
N VAL A 256 -14.51 -6.60 -14.34
CA VAL A 256 -13.86 -7.82 -13.81
C VAL A 256 -14.89 -8.81 -13.23
N TYR A 257 -16.08 -8.34 -12.86
CA TYR A 257 -17.13 -9.18 -12.29
C TYR A 257 -18.44 -8.89 -13.01
N PRO A 258 -18.70 -9.54 -14.16
CA PRO A 258 -20.02 -9.50 -14.77
C PRO A 258 -21.03 -10.04 -13.77
N GLU A 259 -22.19 -9.39 -13.69
CA GLU A 259 -23.30 -9.87 -12.87
C GLU A 259 -23.55 -11.34 -13.20
N THR A 260 -23.44 -12.22 -12.21
CA THR A 260 -24.12 -13.50 -12.27
C THR A 260 -25.59 -13.18 -12.49
N LYS A 261 -26.08 -13.47 -13.69
CA LYS A 261 -27.52 -13.48 -13.99
C LYS A 261 -28.15 -14.47 -13.02
N GLU A 262 -28.81 -13.96 -11.99
CA GLU A 262 -29.88 -14.68 -11.30
C GLU A 262 -31.09 -14.78 -12.23
#